data_AF-A0A645HV18-F1
#
_entry.id   AF-A0A645HV18-F1
#
_cell.length_a   1.000
_cell.length_b   1.000
_cell.length_c   1.000
_cell.angle_alpha   90.00
_cell.angle_beta   90.00
_cell.angle_gamma   90.00
#
_symmetry.space_group_name_H-M   'P 1'
#
loop_
_entity.id
_entity.type
_entity.pdbx_description
1 polymer ?
#
loop_
_entity_poly.entity_id
_entity_poly.type
_entity_poly.pdbx_seq_one_letter_code
_entity_poly.pdbx_strand_id
1 'polypeptide(L)'
;MLEQENLVALVPRKGAQVLDLSAADIKNVLEIRSALEAVAIRHACRSMDEEHLEELKILNVEFERAFEEKDYERVATTDEKMHDIIFASAHNDRLVQIISNMRAQVYRYRMAYLKVYETKTAVVNHHRGIIAAIENHLEEEGIKVMAEHIEHQTQVILKSLK
;
A
#
# COMPACT_ATOMS: atom_id res chain seq x y z
N MET A 1 -18.21 10.73 -5.50
CA MET A 1 -17.05 9.83 -5.41
C MET A 1 -15.85 10.55 -4.80
N LEU A 2 -15.28 11.59 -5.42
CA LEU A 2 -14.10 12.30 -4.91
C LEU A 2 -14.26 12.99 -3.53
N GLU A 3 -15.46 13.50 -3.22
CA GLU A 3 -15.75 14.07 -1.88
C GLU A 3 -15.80 13.01 -0.78
N GLN A 4 -16.31 11.80 -1.07
CA GLN A 4 -16.34 10.70 -0.09
C GLN A 4 -14.93 10.18 0.22
N GLU A 5 -14.00 10.33 -0.72
CA GLU A 5 -12.60 9.94 -0.57
C GLU A 5 -11.75 11.10 0.00
N ASN A 6 -12.35 12.19 0.51
CA ASN A 6 -11.65 13.40 0.97
C ASN A 6 -10.54 13.89 0.02
N LEU A 7 -10.72 13.70 -1.29
CA LEU A 7 -9.76 14.17 -2.29
C LEU A 7 -10.05 15.61 -2.73
N VAL A 8 -11.31 16.01 -2.61
CA VAL A 8 -11.83 17.29 -3.07
C VAL A 8 -12.82 17.82 -2.04
N ALA A 9 -12.80 19.12 -1.79
CA ALA A 9 -13.82 19.83 -1.01
C ALA A 9 -14.59 20.81 -1.89
N LEU A 10 -15.92 20.85 -1.77
CA LEU A 10 -16.73 21.89 -2.37
C LEU A 10 -16.55 23.22 -1.62
N VAL A 11 -15.95 24.20 -2.29
CA VAL A 11 -15.79 25.55 -1.77
C VAL A 11 -16.87 26.46 -2.36
N PRO A 12 -17.71 27.12 -1.53
CA PRO A 12 -18.75 28.01 -2.01
C PRO A 12 -18.22 29.04 -3.01
N ARG A 13 -18.86 29.16 -4.17
CA ARG A 13 -18.49 30.08 -5.28
C ARG A 13 -17.15 29.80 -5.97
N LYS A 14 -16.39 28.78 -5.58
CA LYS A 14 -15.13 28.37 -6.23
C LYS A 14 -15.18 26.96 -6.85
N GLY A 15 -16.23 26.19 -6.54
CA GLY A 15 -16.38 24.83 -7.06
C GLY A 15 -15.56 23.82 -6.25
N ALA A 16 -15.23 22.69 -6.87
CA ALA A 16 -14.48 21.61 -6.23
C ALA A 16 -12.97 21.95 -6.19
N GLN A 17 -12.36 21.93 -5.00
CA GLN A 17 -10.93 22.16 -4.81
C GLN A 17 -10.25 20.88 -4.30
N VAL A 18 -9.13 20.49 -4.91
CA VAL A 18 -8.30 19.37 -4.43
C VAL A 18 -7.76 19.71 -3.05
N LEU A 19 -7.97 18.83 -2.08
CA LEU A 19 -7.45 19.02 -0.73
C LEU A 19 -5.94 18.81 -0.70
N ASP A 20 -5.20 19.68 0.00
CA ASP A 20 -3.77 19.51 0.22
C ASP A 20 -3.49 18.33 1.16
N LEU A 21 -2.38 17.65 0.91
CA LEU A 21 -1.93 16.54 1.75
C LEU A 21 -1.37 17.07 3.07
N SER A 22 -2.13 16.99 4.15
CA SER A 22 -1.60 17.33 5.47
C SER A 22 -0.81 16.17 6.05
N ALA A 23 0.30 16.48 6.73
CA ALA A 23 1.11 15.48 7.41
C ALA A 23 0.33 14.66 8.46
N ALA A 24 -0.68 15.27 9.10
CA ALA A 24 -1.53 14.59 10.08
C ALA A 24 -2.47 13.59 9.40
N ASP A 25 -3.09 13.98 8.28
CA ASP A 25 -3.99 13.13 7.51
C ASP A 25 -3.28 11.88 6.98
N ILE A 26 -2.08 12.04 6.39
CA ILE A 26 -1.26 10.91 5.91
C ILE A 26 -0.97 9.91 7.03
N LYS A 27 -0.59 10.39 8.21
CA LYS A 27 -0.32 9.52 9.36
C LYS A 27 -1.57 8.75 9.79
N ASN A 28 -2.70 9.45 9.93
CA ASN A 28 -3.95 8.82 10.35
C ASN A 28 -4.42 7.75 9.36
N VAL A 29 -4.34 8.03 8.05
CA VAL A 29 -4.77 7.10 7.00
C VAL A 29 -3.84 5.88 6.94
N LEU A 30 -2.52 6.08 7.01
CA LEU A 30 -1.55 4.99 6.94
C LEU A 30 -1.50 4.15 8.22
N GLU A 31 -1.78 4.72 9.40
CA GLU A 31 -1.99 3.97 10.64
C GLU A 31 -3.17 3.01 10.52
N ILE A 32 -4.32 3.50 10.03
CA ILE A 32 -5.51 2.66 9.80
C ILE A 32 -5.20 1.56 8.77
N ARG A 33 -4.52 1.91 7.67
CA ARG A 33 -4.11 0.93 6.67
C ARG A 33 -3.23 -0.16 7.29
N SER A 34 -2.27 0.19 8.14
CA SER A 34 -1.39 -0.78 8.80
C SER A 34 -2.16 -1.78 9.65
N ALA A 35 -3.16 -1.32 10.42
CA ALA A 35 -4.01 -2.20 11.20
C ALA A 35 -4.84 -3.16 10.33
N LEU A 36 -5.34 -2.69 9.17
CA LEU A 36 -6.12 -3.49 8.24
C LEU A 36 -5.27 -4.53 7.49
N GLU A 37 -4.06 -4.15 7.07
CA GLU A 37 -3.09 -5.06 6.44
C GLU A 37 -2.64 -6.15 7.43
N ALA A 38 -2.52 -5.85 8.72
CA ALA A 38 -2.23 -6.86 9.73
C ALA A 38 -3.32 -7.95 9.81
N VAL A 39 -4.59 -7.59 9.63
CA VAL A 39 -5.68 -8.57 9.50
C VAL A 39 -5.47 -9.40 8.23
N ALA A 40 -5.24 -8.75 7.10
CA ALA A 40 -5.05 -9.43 5.81
C ALA A 40 -3.88 -10.42 5.83
N ILE A 41 -2.74 -10.02 6.39
CA ILE A 41 -1.54 -10.87 6.52
C ILE A 41 -1.80 -12.10 7.38
N ARG A 42 -2.53 -11.99 8.50
CA ARG A 42 -2.89 -13.17 9.30
C ARG A 42 -3.65 -14.19 8.48
N HIS A 43 -4.57 -13.75 7.62
CA HIS A 43 -5.31 -14.65 6.74
C HIS A 43 -4.44 -15.20 5.61
N ALA A 44 -3.66 -14.33 4.95
CA ALA A 44 -2.72 -14.73 3.90
C ALA A 44 -1.79 -15.85 4.36
N CYS A 45 -1.15 -15.69 5.52
CA CYS A 45 -0.27 -16.71 6.10
C CYS A 45 -1.00 -18.01 6.45
N ARG A 46 -2.32 -18.00 6.68
CA ARG A 46 -3.07 -19.21 7.06
C ARG A 46 -3.61 -19.98 5.86
N SER A 47 -4.03 -19.27 4.82
CA SER A 47 -4.90 -19.86 3.79
C SER A 47 -4.74 -19.29 2.39
N MET A 48 -3.71 -18.48 2.10
CA MET A 48 -3.43 -18.11 0.71
C MET A 48 -3.13 -19.36 -0.11
N ASP A 49 -3.77 -19.50 -1.27
CA ASP A 49 -3.52 -20.60 -2.19
C ASP A 49 -2.23 -20.40 -3.00
N GLU A 50 -1.76 -21.48 -3.62
CA GLU A 50 -0.52 -21.48 -4.40
C GLU A 50 -0.57 -20.54 -5.62
N GLU A 51 -1.75 -20.34 -6.21
CA GLU A 51 -1.95 -19.48 -7.37
C GLU A 51 -1.71 -18.01 -7.02
N HIS A 52 -2.34 -17.52 -5.95
CA HIS A 52 -2.15 -16.16 -5.45
C HIS A 52 -0.72 -15.94 -4.93
N LEU A 53 -0.11 -16.94 -4.27
CA LEU A 53 1.28 -16.83 -3.82
C LEU A 53 2.26 -16.71 -4.99
N GLU A 54 2.06 -17.47 -6.06
CA GLU A 54 2.88 -17.36 -7.26
C GLU A 54 2.66 -16.02 -7.97
N GLU A 55 1.42 -15.53 -8.02
CA GLU A 55 1.12 -14.19 -8.54
C GLU A 55 1.84 -13.09 -7.76
N LEU A 56 1.89 -13.18 -6.41
CA LEU A 56 2.67 -12.24 -5.58
C LEU A 56 4.16 -12.26 -5.92
N LYS A 57 4.74 -13.45 -6.12
CA LYS A 57 6.16 -13.60 -6.49
C LYS A 57 6.45 -12.96 -7.85
N ILE A 58 5.59 -13.19 -8.83
CA ILE A 58 5.69 -12.60 -10.18
C ILE A 58 5.57 -11.07 -10.10
N LEU A 59 4.58 -10.56 -9.37
CA LEU A 59 4.38 -9.12 -9.20
C LEU A 59 5.56 -8.46 -8.50
N ASN A 60 6.19 -9.11 -7.52
CA ASN A 60 7.37 -8.58 -6.86
C ASN A 60 8.57 -8.50 -7.82
N VAL A 61 8.78 -9.49 -8.69
CA VAL A 61 9.80 -9.40 -9.75
C VAL A 61 9.52 -8.24 -10.70
N GLU A 62 8.26 -8.07 -11.12
CA GLU A 62 7.87 -6.97 -12.01
C GLU A 62 8.01 -5.60 -11.34
N PHE A 63 7.73 -5.50 -10.04
CA PHE A 63 7.92 -4.32 -9.21
C PHE A 63 9.39 -3.93 -9.11
N GLU A 64 10.27 -4.90 -8.84
CA GLU A 64 11.72 -4.70 -8.79
C GLU A 64 12.27 -4.20 -10.12
N ARG A 65 11.82 -4.80 -11.22
CA ARG A 65 12.19 -4.40 -12.58
C ARG A 65 11.65 -3.01 -12.94
N ALA A 66 10.43 -2.67 -12.54
CA ALA A 66 9.86 -1.34 -12.76
C ALA A 66 10.71 -0.26 -12.08
N PHE A 67 11.24 -0.55 -10.89
CA PHE A 67 12.20 0.34 -10.22
C PHE A 67 13.52 0.52 -10.99
N GLU A 68 14.04 -0.54 -11.61
CA GLU A 68 15.27 -0.48 -12.43
C GLU A 68 15.08 0.39 -13.67
N GLU A 69 13.91 0.26 -14.29
CA GLU A 69 13.51 1.00 -15.48
C GLU A 69 13.05 2.44 -15.16
N LYS A 70 12.93 2.81 -13.87
CA LYS A 70 12.39 4.08 -13.38
C LYS A 70 10.97 4.35 -13.87
N ASP A 71 10.19 3.29 -14.11
CA ASP A 71 8.79 3.36 -14.49
C ASP A 71 7.93 3.42 -13.22
N TYR A 72 7.78 4.63 -12.65
CA TYR A 72 7.09 4.82 -11.38
C TYR A 72 5.59 4.56 -11.44
N GLU A 73 4.97 4.66 -12.61
CA GLU A 73 3.56 4.31 -12.79
C GLU A 73 3.39 2.79 -12.67
N ARG A 74 4.29 2.02 -13.31
CA ARG A 74 4.32 0.57 -13.17
C ARG A 74 4.70 0.13 -11.76
N VAL A 75 5.62 0.81 -11.08
CA VAL A 75 5.93 0.56 -9.67
C VAL A 75 4.66 0.67 -8.81
N ALA A 76 3.90 1.77 -8.95
CA ALA A 76 2.69 1.95 -8.14
C ALA A 76 1.58 0.96 -8.49
N THR A 77 1.45 0.61 -9.78
CA THR A 77 0.46 -0.37 -10.23
C THR A 77 0.78 -1.77 -9.71
N THR A 78 2.05 -2.17 -9.70
CA THR A 78 2.48 -3.47 -9.17
C THR A 78 2.40 -3.52 -7.64
N ASP A 79 2.75 -2.42 -6.94
CA ASP A 79 2.53 -2.26 -5.49
C ASP A 79 1.06 -2.47 -5.11
N GLU A 80 0.16 -1.75 -5.78
CA GLU A 80 -1.28 -1.83 -5.51
C GLU A 80 -1.82 -3.25 -5.73
N LYS A 81 -1.42 -3.92 -6.82
CA LYS A 81 -1.84 -5.30 -7.09
C LYS A 81 -1.37 -6.29 -6.04
N MET A 82 -0.14 -6.16 -5.52
CA MET A 82 0.34 -7.04 -4.45
C MET A 82 -0.52 -6.90 -3.19
N HIS A 83 -0.81 -5.66 -2.77
CA HIS A 83 -1.68 -5.43 -1.62
C HIS A 83 -3.10 -5.94 -1.85
N ASP A 84 -3.64 -5.77 -3.06
CA ASP A 84 -4.96 -6.29 -3.43
C ASP A 84 -5.07 -7.81 -3.29
N ILE A 85 -4.06 -8.56 -3.72
CA ILE A 85 -4.02 -10.02 -3.56
C ILE A 85 -3.99 -10.41 -2.07
N ILE A 86 -3.18 -9.70 -1.26
CA ILE A 86 -3.13 -9.92 0.19
C ILE A 86 -4.49 -9.66 0.82
N PHE A 87 -5.18 -8.56 0.47
CA PHE A 87 -6.54 -8.30 0.96
C PHE A 87 -7.57 -9.33 0.49
N ALA A 88 -7.50 -9.76 -0.76
CA ALA A 88 -8.42 -10.75 -1.32
C ALA A 88 -8.28 -12.11 -0.62
N SER A 89 -7.05 -12.49 -0.23
CA SER A 89 -6.77 -13.73 0.52
C SER A 89 -7.42 -13.77 1.91
N ALA A 90 -7.88 -12.62 2.43
CA ALA A 90 -8.58 -12.56 3.70
C ALA A 90 -10.00 -13.14 3.66
N HIS A 91 -10.59 -13.31 2.46
CA HIS A 91 -11.99 -13.70 2.27
C HIS A 91 -12.96 -12.90 3.17
N ASN A 92 -12.65 -11.62 3.35
CA ASN A 92 -13.38 -10.71 4.22
C ASN A 92 -13.87 -9.52 3.40
N ASP A 93 -15.08 -9.62 2.86
CA ASP A 93 -15.67 -8.60 1.99
C ASP A 93 -15.75 -7.23 2.68
N ARG A 94 -15.90 -7.20 4.01
CA ARG A 94 -15.93 -5.94 4.76
C ARG A 94 -14.54 -5.29 4.79
N LEU A 95 -13.48 -6.06 4.99
CA LEU A 95 -12.10 -5.56 4.93
C LEU A 95 -11.80 -4.97 3.55
N VAL A 96 -12.11 -5.72 2.49
CA VAL A 96 -11.92 -5.28 1.10
C VAL A 96 -12.71 -4.00 0.83
N GLN A 97 -13.96 -3.89 1.30
CA GLN A 97 -14.76 -2.68 1.15
C GLN A 97 -14.14 -1.46 1.87
N ILE A 98 -13.65 -1.63 3.10
CA ILE A 98 -13.04 -0.53 3.86
C ILE A 98 -11.79 -0.02 3.14
N ILE A 99 -10.93 -0.93 2.68
CA ILE A 99 -9.71 -0.58 1.95
C ILE A 99 -10.01 0.09 0.62
N SER A 100 -11.03 -0.38 -0.11
CA SER A 100 -11.46 0.22 -1.37
C SER A 100 -11.81 1.71 -1.20
N ASN A 101 -12.46 2.08 -0.09
CA ASN A 101 -12.78 3.49 0.21
C ASN A 101 -11.54 4.37 0.46
N MET A 102 -10.40 3.77 0.79
CA MET A 102 -9.13 4.47 1.04
C MET A 102 -8.22 4.45 -0.20
N ARG A 103 -8.56 3.66 -1.23
CA ARG A 103 -7.66 3.35 -2.36
C ARG A 103 -7.16 4.59 -3.07
N ALA A 104 -8.05 5.54 -3.38
CA ALA A 104 -7.67 6.74 -4.12
C ALA A 104 -6.75 7.67 -3.30
N GLN A 105 -6.93 7.74 -1.98
CA GLN A 105 -6.01 8.47 -1.08
C GLN A 105 -4.64 7.79 -1.04
N VAL A 106 -4.60 6.47 -0.81
CA VAL A 106 -3.36 5.71 -0.75
C VAL A 106 -2.61 5.77 -2.08
N TYR A 107 -3.30 5.70 -3.23
CA TYR A 107 -2.69 5.87 -4.54
C TYR A 107 -2.06 7.26 -4.71
N ARG A 108 -2.75 8.32 -4.27
CA ARG A 108 -2.19 9.67 -4.28
C ARG A 108 -0.93 9.77 -3.42
N TYR A 109 -0.90 9.12 -2.26
CA TYR A 109 0.28 9.07 -1.40
C TYR A 109 1.43 8.28 -2.05
N ARG A 110 1.13 7.16 -2.72
CA ARG A 110 2.11 6.38 -3.51
C ARG A 110 2.81 7.25 -4.55
N MET A 111 2.04 8.00 -5.32
CA MET A 111 2.56 8.95 -6.30
C MET A 111 3.40 10.07 -5.70
N ALA A 112 3.05 10.54 -4.50
CA ALA A 112 3.79 11.61 -3.83
C ALA A 112 5.18 11.15 -3.35
N TYR A 113 5.32 9.89 -2.89
CA TYR A 113 6.60 9.40 -2.38
C TYR A 113 7.53 8.86 -3.47
N LEU A 114 6.99 8.22 -4.52
CA LEU A 114 7.82 7.64 -5.60
C LEU A 114 8.65 8.69 -6.34
N LYS A 115 8.17 9.95 -6.37
CA LYS A 115 8.90 11.09 -6.96
C LYS A 115 10.15 11.51 -6.19
N VAL A 116 10.26 11.12 -4.92
CA VAL A 116 11.34 11.51 -4.00
C VAL A 116 12.22 10.31 -3.63
N TYR A 117 11.91 9.14 -4.19
CA TYR A 117 12.44 7.87 -3.71
C TYR A 117 13.83 7.56 -4.27
N GLU A 118 14.86 7.77 -3.46
CA GLU A 118 16.25 7.42 -3.81
C GLU A 118 16.63 5.97 -3.43
N THR A 119 15.89 5.29 -2.55
CA THR A 119 16.33 4.00 -1.96
C THR A 119 15.42 2.82 -2.29
N LYS A 120 15.50 2.35 -3.55
CA LYS A 120 14.92 1.08 -4.08
C LYS A 120 14.99 -0.09 -3.09
N THR A 121 16.08 -0.21 -2.35
CA THR A 121 16.42 -1.40 -1.56
C THR A 121 15.48 -1.67 -0.38
N ALA A 122 14.98 -0.65 0.32
CA ALA A 122 14.19 -0.87 1.54
C ALA A 122 12.83 -1.52 1.24
N VAL A 123 12.04 -0.92 0.35
CA VAL A 123 10.68 -1.41 0.04
C VAL A 123 10.71 -2.74 -0.69
N VAL A 124 11.66 -2.96 -1.61
CA VAL A 124 11.86 -4.27 -2.26
C VAL A 124 12.14 -5.35 -1.20
N ASN A 125 13.00 -5.08 -0.23
CA ASN A 125 13.28 -6.03 0.84
C ASN A 125 12.07 -6.29 1.74
N HIS A 126 11.25 -5.27 2.01
CA HIS A 126 10.00 -5.46 2.76
C HIS A 126 9.02 -6.35 2.01
N HIS A 127 8.81 -6.16 0.69
CA HIS A 127 7.94 -7.03 -0.10
C HIS A 127 8.41 -8.48 -0.10
N ARG A 128 9.71 -8.71 -0.28
CA ARG A 128 10.31 -10.05 -0.15
C ARG A 128 10.06 -10.66 1.22
N GLY A 129 10.21 -9.87 2.29
CA GLY A 129 9.93 -10.32 3.65
C GLY A 129 8.46 -10.69 3.88
N ILE A 130 7.53 -9.89 3.36
CA ILE A 130 6.09 -10.18 3.42
C ILE A 130 5.77 -11.49 2.69
N ILE A 131 6.26 -11.64 1.45
CA ILE A 131 6.02 -12.86 0.64
C ILE A 131 6.62 -14.08 1.33
N ALA A 132 7.84 -13.98 1.85
CA ALA A 132 8.49 -15.07 2.58
C ALA A 132 7.71 -15.44 3.85
N ALA A 133 7.16 -14.46 4.58
CA ALA A 133 6.35 -14.73 5.76
C ALA A 133 5.04 -15.44 5.39
N ILE A 134 4.39 -15.05 4.30
CA ILE A 134 3.18 -15.73 3.79
C ILE A 134 3.50 -17.17 3.37
N GLU A 135 4.55 -17.37 2.57
CA GLU A 135 4.99 -18.68 2.08
C GLU A 135 5.35 -19.65 3.21
N ASN A 136 5.92 -19.14 4.32
CA ASN A 136 6.35 -19.95 5.46
C ASN A 136 5.35 -19.94 6.62
N HIS A 137 4.15 -19.40 6.42
CA HIS A 137 3.08 -19.32 7.43
C HIS A 137 3.50 -18.58 8.73
N LEU A 138 4.39 -17.59 8.62
CA LEU A 138 4.93 -16.83 9.74
C LEU A 138 4.12 -15.55 10.02
N GLU A 139 2.92 -15.71 10.60
CA GLU A 139 1.97 -14.62 10.84
C GLU A 139 2.58 -13.39 11.51
N GLU A 140 3.20 -13.54 12.68
CA GLU A 140 3.70 -12.40 13.46
C GLU A 140 4.88 -11.69 12.77
N GLU A 141 5.71 -12.43 12.03
CA GLU A 141 6.79 -11.83 11.24
C GLU A 141 6.21 -11.06 10.05
N GLY A 142 5.23 -11.62 9.35
CA GLY A 142 4.58 -10.93 8.23
C GLY A 142 3.92 -9.62 8.66
N ILE A 143 3.23 -9.61 9.81
CA ILE A 143 2.60 -8.41 10.36
C ILE A 143 3.65 -7.35 10.69
N LYS A 144 4.75 -7.77 11.32
CA LYS A 144 5.85 -6.87 11.68
C LYS A 144 6.48 -6.25 10.43
N VAL A 145 6.83 -7.06 9.42
CA VAL A 145 7.43 -6.55 8.18
C VAL A 145 6.45 -5.63 7.42
N MET A 146 5.15 -5.93 7.41
CA MET A 146 4.13 -5.06 6.83
C MET A 146 4.01 -3.72 7.56
N ALA A 147 4.09 -3.72 8.89
CA ALA A 147 4.10 -2.48 9.67
C ALA A 147 5.35 -1.63 9.36
N GLU A 148 6.52 -2.25 9.27
CA GLU A 148 7.78 -1.59 8.88
C GLU A 148 7.71 -1.03 7.45
N HIS A 149 7.07 -1.75 6.52
CA HIS A 149 6.81 -1.29 5.16
C HIS A 149 5.99 0.00 5.12
N ILE A 150 4.86 0.03 5.84
CA ILE A 150 3.95 1.19 5.85
C ILE A 150 4.57 2.37 6.60
N GLU A 151 5.29 2.12 7.69
CA GLU A 151 6.02 3.16 8.42
C GLU A 151 7.10 3.78 7.53
N HIS A 152 7.85 2.97 6.80
CA HIS A 152 8.84 3.48 5.85
C HIS A 152 8.21 4.36 4.77
N GLN A 153 7.11 3.91 4.15
CA GLN A 153 6.34 4.72 3.19
C GLN A 153 5.90 6.05 3.83
N THR A 154 5.34 6.00 5.04
CA THR A 154 4.90 7.19 5.78
C THR A 154 6.02 8.19 5.95
N GLN A 155 7.18 7.76 6.44
CA GLN A 155 8.33 8.66 6.66
C GLN A 155 8.84 9.29 5.37
N VAL A 156 8.83 8.55 4.25
CA VAL A 156 9.30 9.09 2.97
C VAL A 156 8.29 10.08 2.38
N ILE A 157 6.98 9.80 2.45
CA ILE A 157 5.94 10.76 2.07
C ILE A 157 6.08 12.05 2.88
N LEU A 158 6.24 11.96 4.20
CA LEU A 158 6.34 13.14 5.06
C LEU A 158 7.59 13.99 4.75
N LYS A 159 8.67 13.38 4.29
CA LYS A 159 9.87 14.09 3.84
C LYS A 159 9.64 14.82 2.50
N SER A 160 8.78 14.30 1.61
CA SER A 160 8.47 14.94 0.34
C SER A 160 7.52 16.14 0.44
N LEU A 161 6.87 16.33 1.58
CA LEU A 161 6.02 17.51 1.85
C LEU A 161 6.81 18.76 2.25
N LYS A 162 8.13 18.65 2.44
CA LYS A 162 9.02 19.77 2.80
C LYS A 162 9.71 20.35 1.56
#